data_AF-A0A7W0WX86-F1
#
_entry.id   AF-A0A7W0WX86-F1
#
_cell.length_a   1.000
_cell.length_b   1.000
_cell.length_c   1.000
_cell.angle_alpha   90.00
_cell.angle_beta   90.00
_cell.angle_gamma   90.00
#
_symmetry.space_group_name_H-M   'P 1'
#
loop_
_entity.id
_entity.type
_entity.pdbx_description
1 polymer ?
#
loop_
_entity_poly.entity_id
_entity_poly.type
_entity_poly.pdbx_seq_one_letter_code
_entity_poly.pdbx_strand_id
1 'polypeptide(L)'
;MTAAHAFEIETPVSESCHEELTLDAASAAIFPPFAQAPAPTDEQRRAMNDLVFNLPRRDPWTLALLIGVRSNDLADRAPTDITGLIHVHDDPEQQDAHCIRREVDDGLAGDVSALAACRAFIIGELERGGLLEEQLDLAATEPVSSFFKFRGVYTIQLPKFAYRLGRAIHAIEDGYAHAMRDPDSGDVRHVLNWIEAYGGRNYDEARDGYPHLSVLDDCRRTDTVQVRRIQHARAGATAVFAAVATQGGGRRMRVEKAVDDALKLIPNCTPENDYCNAPELAEPKDFRGFGCDATGSPASLAFVLAILALVTRRRAIVVALALVAAPLLAYAQDPAPAPAPAPTPAPTP
;
A
#
# COMPACT_ATOMS: atom_id res chain seq x y z
N MET A 1 6.78 -11.83 -10.54
CA MET A 1 6.77 -11.80 -9.07
C MET A 1 5.69 -10.83 -8.70
N THR A 2 4.64 -11.28 -8.05
CA THR A 2 3.49 -10.47 -7.65
C THR A 2 3.35 -10.65 -6.16
N ALA A 3 3.64 -9.62 -5.36
CA ALA A 3 3.22 -9.62 -3.96
C ALA A 3 1.70 -9.61 -3.90
N ALA A 4 1.10 -10.08 -2.80
CA ALA A 4 -0.28 -9.68 -2.51
C ALA A 4 -0.24 -8.17 -2.44
N HIS A 5 -0.93 -7.56 -3.37
CA HIS A 5 -1.13 -6.14 -3.42
C HIS A 5 -2.60 -5.98 -3.62
N ALA A 6 -3.44 -5.96 -2.58
CA ALA A 6 -4.78 -5.43 -2.80
C ALA A 6 -4.66 -4.11 -3.56
N PHE A 7 -5.54 -3.90 -4.54
CA PHE A 7 -5.57 -2.73 -5.43
C PHE A 7 -4.23 -1.98 -5.54
N GLU A 8 -3.35 -2.38 -6.47
CA GLU A 8 -1.96 -1.90 -6.51
C GLU A 8 -1.74 -0.40 -6.20
N ILE A 9 -0.71 -0.08 -5.40
CA ILE A 9 -0.20 1.29 -5.27
C ILE A 9 0.68 1.69 -6.46
N GLU A 10 0.84 3.01 -6.69
CA GLU A 10 1.75 3.49 -7.73
C GLU A 10 3.20 3.11 -7.43
N THR A 11 3.84 2.38 -8.35
CA THR A 11 5.28 2.11 -8.33
C THR A 11 5.87 2.31 -9.73
N PRO A 12 7.18 2.16 -9.94
CA PRO A 12 7.75 2.19 -11.29
C PRO A 12 7.20 1.11 -12.25
N VAL A 13 6.48 0.10 -11.74
CA VAL A 13 5.99 -1.06 -12.51
C VAL A 13 4.51 -1.41 -12.27
N SER A 14 3.82 -0.67 -11.40
CA SER A 14 2.39 -0.84 -11.08
C SER A 14 1.68 0.50 -11.10
N GLU A 15 0.36 0.47 -11.29
CA GLU A 15 -0.45 1.68 -11.42
C GLU A 15 -1.07 2.14 -10.09
N SER A 16 -1.55 3.39 -10.02
CA SER A 16 -2.04 4.06 -8.80
C SER A 16 -3.48 3.71 -8.44
N CYS A 17 -3.77 2.48 -8.03
CA CYS A 17 -5.14 2.06 -7.77
C CYS A 17 -5.71 2.61 -6.46
N HIS A 18 -5.08 2.30 -5.33
CA HIS A 18 -5.46 2.81 -4.01
C HIS A 18 -5.53 4.33 -4.00
N GLU A 19 -4.53 5.01 -4.59
CA GLU A 19 -4.51 6.46 -4.63
C GLU A 19 -5.68 7.03 -5.46
N GLU A 20 -5.98 6.45 -6.63
CA GLU A 20 -7.11 6.90 -7.46
C GLU A 20 -8.46 6.67 -6.79
N LEU A 21 -8.68 5.48 -6.21
CA LEU A 21 -9.91 5.16 -5.49
C LEU A 21 -10.13 6.11 -4.31
N THR A 22 -9.09 6.35 -3.53
CA THR A 22 -9.13 7.28 -2.39
C THR A 22 -9.48 8.69 -2.84
N LEU A 23 -8.85 9.19 -3.91
CA LEU A 23 -9.07 10.54 -4.41
C LEU A 23 -10.47 10.70 -5.03
N ASP A 24 -10.94 9.71 -5.78
CA ASP A 24 -12.29 9.69 -6.34
C ASP A 24 -13.35 9.67 -5.23
N ALA A 25 -13.14 8.84 -4.20
CA ALA A 25 -14.03 8.76 -3.05
C ALA A 25 -14.06 10.05 -2.23
N ALA A 26 -12.90 10.65 -1.97
CA ALA A 26 -12.81 11.94 -1.27
C ALA A 26 -13.51 13.05 -2.08
N SER A 27 -13.33 13.06 -3.40
CA SER A 27 -13.99 14.01 -4.30
C SER A 27 -15.51 13.84 -4.30
N ALA A 28 -16.00 12.60 -4.42
CA ALA A 28 -17.42 12.26 -4.39
C ALA A 28 -18.08 12.63 -3.05
N ALA A 29 -17.36 12.49 -1.94
CA ALA A 29 -17.81 12.89 -0.61
C ALA A 29 -17.66 14.40 -0.32
N ILE A 30 -17.10 15.18 -1.24
CA ILE A 30 -16.76 16.61 -1.04
C ILE A 30 -15.86 16.78 0.20
N PHE A 31 -14.93 15.84 0.39
CA PHE A 31 -14.03 15.82 1.54
C PHE A 31 -12.73 16.59 1.29
N PRO A 32 -12.23 17.35 2.28
CA PRO A 32 -12.91 17.75 3.52
C PRO A 32 -13.79 19.00 3.33
N PRO A 33 -15.05 19.03 3.82
CA PRO A 33 -15.93 20.19 3.66
C PRO A 33 -15.69 21.29 4.73
N PHE A 34 -14.86 21.01 5.74
CA PHE A 34 -14.79 21.81 6.96
C PHE A 34 -13.82 22.99 6.90
N ALA A 35 -12.79 22.94 6.07
CA ALA A 35 -11.80 24.00 5.90
C ALA A 35 -10.94 23.76 4.66
N GLN A 36 -10.07 24.72 4.35
CA GLN A 36 -9.02 24.55 3.35
C GLN A 36 -7.74 24.05 4.03
N ALA A 37 -6.96 23.25 3.30
CA ALA A 37 -5.65 22.82 3.77
C ALA A 37 -4.75 24.06 4.00
N PRO A 38 -3.95 24.08 5.08
CA PRO A 38 -3.00 25.15 5.30
C PRO A 38 -1.92 25.16 4.22
N ALA A 39 -1.21 26.28 4.08
CA ALA A 39 -0.03 26.32 3.23
C ALA A 39 1.01 25.29 3.74
N PRO A 40 1.68 24.55 2.85
CA PRO A 40 2.68 23.58 3.28
C PRO A 40 3.86 24.25 3.97
N THR A 41 4.47 23.54 4.92
CA THR A 41 5.76 23.94 5.48
C THR A 41 6.87 23.79 4.44
N ASP A 42 8.05 24.37 4.70
CA ASP A 42 9.23 24.17 3.86
C ASP A 42 9.63 22.69 3.74
N GLU A 43 9.50 21.95 4.85
CA GLU A 43 9.74 20.52 4.89
C GLU A 43 8.74 19.75 4.03
N GLN A 44 7.44 20.03 4.17
CA GLN A 44 6.39 19.40 3.37
C GLN A 44 6.54 19.72 1.87
N ARG A 45 6.87 20.96 1.50
CA ARG A 45 7.18 21.30 0.10
C ARG A 45 8.33 20.46 -0.46
N ARG A 46 9.39 20.27 0.32
CA ARG A 46 10.54 19.45 -0.07
C ARG A 46 10.16 17.98 -0.18
N ALA A 47 9.31 17.46 0.71
CA ALA A 47 8.78 16.10 0.65
C ALA A 47 7.91 15.88 -0.59
N MET A 48 7.00 16.81 -0.92
CA MET A 48 6.17 16.75 -2.13
C MET A 48 6.98 16.77 -3.45
N ASN A 49 8.22 17.28 -3.42
CA ASN A 49 9.14 17.23 -4.57
C ASN A 49 9.94 15.92 -4.65
N ASP A 50 9.82 15.08 -3.63
CA ASP A 50 10.64 13.89 -3.41
C ASP A 50 9.81 12.60 -3.37
N LEU A 51 8.52 12.70 -3.68
CA LEU A 51 7.62 11.56 -3.78
C LEU A 51 7.99 10.68 -4.97
N VAL A 52 7.75 9.39 -4.81
CA VAL A 52 7.88 8.36 -5.86
C VAL A 52 6.54 8.07 -6.55
N PHE A 53 5.54 8.93 -6.31
CA PHE A 53 4.18 8.83 -6.83
C PHE A 53 3.63 10.20 -7.14
N ASN A 54 2.56 10.25 -7.94
CA ASN A 54 1.95 11.49 -8.34
C ASN A 54 1.07 12.08 -7.22
N LEU A 55 1.25 13.36 -6.94
CA LEU A 55 0.45 14.11 -5.98
C LEU A 55 -0.40 15.14 -6.71
N PRO A 56 -1.70 14.87 -6.98
CA PRO A 56 -2.52 15.72 -7.84
C PRO A 56 -2.81 17.09 -7.23
N ARG A 57 -2.83 17.18 -5.90
CA ARG A 57 -2.93 18.46 -5.17
C ARG A 57 -1.76 18.60 -4.21
N ARG A 58 -0.99 19.68 -4.39
CA ARG A 58 0.24 19.94 -3.62
C ARG A 58 -0.05 20.66 -2.30
N ASP A 59 -0.87 20.03 -1.46
CA ASP A 59 -1.25 20.53 -0.14
C ASP A 59 -0.97 19.48 0.97
N PRO A 60 -0.79 19.91 2.23
CA PRO A 60 -0.42 19.00 3.32
C PRO A 60 -1.43 17.89 3.62
N TRP A 61 -2.72 18.11 3.37
CA TRP A 61 -3.75 17.11 3.65
C TRP A 61 -3.74 16.01 2.59
N THR A 62 -3.64 16.38 1.31
CA THR A 62 -3.51 15.39 0.23
C THR A 62 -2.19 14.62 0.34
N LEU A 63 -1.08 15.29 0.72
CA LEU A 63 0.20 14.64 0.99
C LEU A 63 0.05 13.58 2.10
N ALA A 64 -0.53 13.95 3.24
CA ALA A 64 -0.69 13.06 4.37
C ALA A 64 -1.64 11.90 4.05
N LEU A 65 -2.75 12.18 3.38
CA LEU A 65 -3.73 11.18 2.97
C LEU A 65 -3.09 10.09 2.11
N LEU A 66 -2.38 10.46 1.04
CA LEU A 66 -1.78 9.46 0.15
C LEU A 66 -0.57 8.74 0.75
N ILE A 67 0.20 9.39 1.64
CA ILE A 67 1.20 8.66 2.44
C ILE A 67 0.51 7.65 3.37
N GLY A 68 -0.62 8.01 3.96
CA GLY A 68 -1.42 7.12 4.80
C GLY A 68 -1.92 5.90 4.03
N VAL A 69 -2.53 6.13 2.87
CA VAL A 69 -3.02 5.06 1.97
C VAL A 69 -1.92 4.05 1.67
N ARG A 70 -0.74 4.52 1.26
CA ARG A 70 0.38 3.64 0.88
C ARG A 70 1.09 2.96 2.07
N SER A 71 0.88 3.44 3.30
CA SER A 71 1.70 3.02 4.43
C SER A 71 1.41 1.59 4.90
N ASN A 72 0.23 1.04 4.60
CA ASN A 72 -0.06 -0.34 4.93
C ASN A 72 0.75 -1.30 4.05
N ASP A 73 0.85 -1.05 2.74
CA ASP A 73 1.65 -1.87 1.81
C ASP A 73 3.17 -1.68 1.95
N LEU A 74 3.60 -0.48 2.31
CA LEU A 74 5.03 -0.15 2.27
C LEU A 74 5.69 -0.17 3.64
N ALA A 75 4.92 -0.03 4.72
CA ALA A 75 5.40 0.51 5.99
C ALA A 75 6.16 1.83 5.74
N ASP A 76 7.50 1.79 5.78
CA ASP A 76 8.39 2.92 5.46
C ASP A 76 9.36 2.63 4.30
N ARG A 77 9.19 1.49 3.62
CA ARG A 77 10.13 0.97 2.61
C ARG A 77 9.97 1.62 1.24
N ALA A 78 11.01 1.48 0.43
CA ALA A 78 10.95 1.85 -0.98
C ALA A 78 9.98 0.91 -1.72
N PRO A 79 9.13 1.41 -2.63
CA PRO A 79 8.28 0.54 -3.45
C PRO A 79 9.05 -0.44 -4.35
N THR A 80 10.35 -0.19 -4.55
CA THR A 80 11.25 -1.08 -5.30
C THR A 80 12.02 -2.06 -4.41
N ASP A 81 11.85 -2.02 -3.09
CA ASP A 81 12.47 -2.96 -2.14
C ASP A 81 11.68 -4.27 -2.11
N ILE A 82 11.63 -4.99 -3.24
CA ILE A 82 10.82 -6.20 -3.41
C ILE A 82 11.07 -7.21 -2.28
N THR A 83 12.33 -7.39 -1.87
CA THR A 83 12.69 -8.31 -0.79
C THR A 83 12.19 -7.84 0.57
N GLY A 84 12.29 -6.54 0.87
CA GLY A 84 11.72 -5.99 2.09
C GLY A 84 10.20 -6.03 2.11
N LEU A 85 9.54 -5.81 0.96
CA LEU A 85 8.08 -5.82 0.84
C LEU A 85 7.49 -7.22 0.99
N ILE A 86 8.21 -8.28 0.59
CA ILE A 86 7.80 -9.66 0.93
C ILE A 86 7.65 -9.80 2.44
N HIS A 87 8.57 -9.26 3.24
CA HIS A 87 8.45 -9.31 4.69
C HIS A 87 7.34 -8.43 5.25
N VAL A 88 6.90 -7.40 4.54
CA VAL A 88 5.75 -6.58 4.95
C VAL A 88 4.46 -7.38 4.72
N HIS A 89 4.28 -7.94 3.54
CA HIS A 89 3.05 -8.66 3.19
C HIS A 89 2.94 -10.07 3.81
N ASP A 90 4.08 -10.73 4.07
CA ASP A 90 4.12 -12.03 4.76
C ASP A 90 4.15 -11.91 6.29
N ASP A 91 3.99 -10.70 6.84
CA ASP A 91 3.90 -10.48 8.28
C ASP A 91 2.50 -10.83 8.80
N PRO A 92 2.36 -11.86 9.65
CA PRO A 92 1.07 -12.23 10.23
C PRO A 92 0.46 -11.10 11.08
N GLU A 93 1.27 -10.19 11.61
CA GLU A 93 0.79 -9.06 12.43
C GLU A 93 0.16 -7.94 11.59
N GLN A 94 0.32 -7.97 10.26
CA GLN A 94 -0.17 -6.91 9.37
C GLN A 94 -1.46 -7.28 8.62
N GLN A 95 -1.95 -8.51 8.75
CA GLN A 95 -3.14 -8.97 8.01
C GLN A 95 -4.40 -8.16 8.34
N ASP A 96 -4.52 -7.65 9.57
CA ASP A 96 -5.63 -6.80 10.00
C ASP A 96 -5.73 -5.51 9.16
N ALA A 97 -4.60 -4.96 8.71
CA ALA A 97 -4.54 -3.75 7.89
C ALA A 97 -4.95 -3.98 6.43
N HIS A 98 -4.94 -5.24 6.00
CA HIS A 98 -5.27 -5.71 4.65
C HIS A 98 -6.57 -6.51 4.61
N CYS A 99 -7.30 -6.61 5.73
CA CYS A 99 -8.61 -7.28 5.79
C CYS A 99 -8.63 -8.70 5.21
N ILE A 100 -7.58 -9.45 5.49
CA ILE A 100 -7.34 -10.82 5.02
C ILE A 100 -7.20 -11.76 6.23
N ARG A 101 -7.40 -13.07 6.04
CA ARG A 101 -7.31 -14.05 7.13
C ARG A 101 -5.89 -14.16 7.68
N ARG A 102 -5.78 -14.32 9.00
CA ARG A 102 -4.56 -14.73 9.72
C ARG A 102 -4.51 -16.25 9.89
N GLU A 103 -3.36 -16.70 10.38
CA GLU A 103 -3.07 -18.11 10.71
C GLU A 103 -4.03 -18.78 11.71
N VAL A 104 -4.81 -18.00 12.44
CA VAL A 104 -5.75 -18.49 13.47
C VAL A 104 -7.21 -18.35 13.03
N ASP A 105 -7.46 -17.77 11.86
CA ASP A 105 -8.79 -17.49 11.35
C ASP A 105 -9.32 -18.71 10.57
N ASP A 106 -9.67 -19.75 11.33
CA ASP A 106 -10.07 -21.06 10.79
C ASP A 106 -11.58 -21.19 10.50
N GLY A 107 -11.89 -21.92 9.42
CA GLY A 107 -13.22 -22.34 9.01
C GLY A 107 -14.19 -21.17 8.83
N LEU A 108 -15.45 -21.38 9.18
CA LEU A 108 -16.49 -20.34 9.12
C LEU A 108 -16.28 -19.21 10.13
N ALA A 109 -15.68 -19.50 11.28
CA ALA A 109 -15.38 -18.48 12.28
C ALA A 109 -14.26 -17.54 11.80
N GLY A 110 -13.40 -18.00 10.90
CA GLY A 110 -12.32 -17.24 10.30
C GLY A 110 -12.77 -15.96 9.61
N ASP A 111 -13.82 -16.01 8.78
CA ASP A 111 -14.36 -14.82 8.11
C ASP A 111 -14.84 -13.77 9.13
N VAL A 112 -15.54 -14.22 10.18
CA VAL A 112 -16.03 -13.33 11.24
C VAL A 112 -14.88 -12.70 12.01
N SER A 113 -13.85 -13.50 12.33
CA SER A 113 -12.67 -13.05 13.07
C SER A 113 -11.83 -12.06 12.26
N ALA A 114 -11.55 -12.37 10.99
CA ALA A 114 -10.79 -11.51 10.09
C ALA A 114 -11.50 -10.16 9.84
N LEU A 115 -12.81 -10.18 9.58
CA LEU A 115 -13.58 -8.95 9.41
C LEU A 115 -13.67 -8.13 10.70
N ALA A 116 -13.78 -8.78 11.87
CA ALA A 116 -13.76 -8.08 13.15
C ALA A 116 -12.39 -7.42 13.43
N ALA A 117 -11.29 -8.08 13.06
CA ALA A 117 -9.94 -7.54 13.21
C ALA A 117 -9.69 -6.35 12.25
N CYS A 118 -10.06 -6.50 10.97
CA CYS A 118 -10.09 -5.44 9.97
C CYS A 118 -10.88 -4.22 10.45
N ARG A 119 -12.11 -4.45 10.94
CA ARG A 119 -12.95 -3.39 11.52
C ARG A 119 -12.26 -2.70 12.69
N ALA A 120 -11.65 -3.45 13.61
CA ALA A 120 -10.94 -2.89 14.75
C ALA A 120 -9.74 -2.04 14.31
N PHE A 121 -9.00 -2.47 13.29
CA PHE A 121 -7.92 -1.69 12.68
C PHE A 121 -8.44 -0.37 12.11
N ILE A 122 -9.48 -0.41 11.26
CA ILE A 122 -10.08 0.78 10.63
C ILE A 122 -10.57 1.77 11.69
N ILE A 123 -11.38 1.32 12.65
CA ILE A 123 -11.89 2.18 13.72
C ILE A 123 -10.74 2.72 14.60
N GLY A 124 -9.72 1.92 14.87
CA GLY A 124 -8.55 2.33 15.63
C GLY A 124 -7.72 3.41 14.92
N GLU A 125 -7.54 3.32 13.60
CA GLU A 125 -6.92 4.39 12.81
C GLU A 125 -7.76 5.66 12.84
N LEU A 126 -9.08 5.55 12.62
CA LEU A 126 -9.98 6.70 12.66
C LEU A 126 -9.99 7.38 14.04
N GLU A 127 -9.99 6.61 15.13
CA GLU A 127 -9.88 7.11 16.50
C GLU A 127 -8.53 7.79 16.75
N ARG A 128 -7.42 7.17 16.34
CA ARG A 128 -6.08 7.79 16.41
C ARG A 128 -6.05 9.12 15.65
N GLY A 129 -6.75 9.23 14.53
CA GLY A 129 -6.87 10.47 13.75
C GLY A 129 -7.78 11.54 14.37
N GLY A 130 -8.50 11.25 15.47
CA GLY A 130 -9.53 12.13 16.03
C GLY A 130 -10.81 12.18 15.16
N LEU A 131 -10.97 11.27 14.20
CA LEU A 131 -12.03 11.28 13.18
C LEU A 131 -13.38 10.77 13.71
N LEU A 132 -13.41 10.26 14.94
CA LEU A 132 -14.63 9.82 15.64
C LEU A 132 -15.13 10.85 16.65
N GLU A 133 -14.32 11.86 16.97
CA GLU A 133 -14.68 12.96 17.87
C GLU A 133 -15.66 13.89 17.17
N GLU A 134 -16.46 14.66 17.92
CA GLU A 134 -17.39 15.63 17.32
C GLU A 134 -16.67 16.88 16.78
N GLN A 135 -15.55 17.25 17.38
CA GLN A 135 -14.68 18.34 16.94
C GLN A 135 -13.37 17.77 16.40
N LEU A 136 -13.03 18.07 15.15
CA LEU A 136 -11.76 17.63 14.56
C LEU A 136 -10.66 18.63 14.89
N ASP A 137 -9.54 18.15 15.41
CA ASP A 137 -8.31 18.95 15.48
C ASP A 137 -7.56 18.88 14.15
N LEU A 138 -7.81 19.88 13.30
CA LEU A 138 -7.19 19.97 11.97
C LEU A 138 -5.74 20.46 12.01
N ALA A 139 -5.26 20.93 13.16
CA ALA A 139 -3.89 21.40 13.37
C ALA A 139 -2.99 20.30 13.96
N ALA A 140 -3.57 19.23 14.51
CA ALA A 140 -2.82 18.09 15.01
C ALA A 140 -1.92 17.49 13.93
N THR A 141 -0.67 17.25 14.28
CA THR A 141 0.31 16.55 13.44
C THR A 141 0.94 15.38 14.18
N GLU A 142 1.48 14.42 13.44
CA GLU A 142 2.26 13.33 13.99
C GLU A 142 3.50 13.04 13.12
N PRO A 143 4.59 12.50 13.73
CA PRO A 143 5.74 12.03 12.98
C PRO A 143 5.39 10.76 12.20
N VAL A 144 5.64 10.78 10.88
CA VAL A 144 5.42 9.62 10.00
C VAL A 144 6.70 9.34 9.22
N SER A 145 7.18 8.10 9.31
CA SER A 145 8.29 7.61 8.48
C SER A 145 7.75 7.15 7.13
N SER A 146 8.37 7.61 6.04
CA SER A 146 8.03 7.21 4.67
C SER A 146 9.29 7.22 3.81
N PHE A 147 9.30 6.43 2.74
CA PHE A 147 10.34 6.49 1.74
C PHE A 147 10.16 7.69 0.81
N PHE A 148 11.26 8.40 0.53
CA PHE A 148 11.35 9.47 -0.45
C PHE A 148 12.55 9.25 -1.38
N LYS A 149 12.41 9.64 -2.65
CA LYS A 149 13.34 9.29 -3.74
C LYS A 149 14.80 9.68 -3.47
N PHE A 150 15.05 10.84 -2.89
CA PHE A 150 16.37 11.43 -2.66
C PHE A 150 16.80 11.36 -1.18
N ARG A 151 15.86 11.14 -0.25
CA ARG A 151 16.14 11.07 1.20
C ARG A 151 16.16 9.65 1.76
N GLY A 152 15.66 8.66 1.03
CA GLY A 152 15.39 7.35 1.59
C GLY A 152 14.27 7.40 2.61
N VAL A 153 14.34 6.58 3.67
CA VAL A 153 13.41 6.63 4.79
C VAL A 153 13.61 7.94 5.57
N TYR A 154 12.56 8.74 5.67
CA TYR A 154 12.58 10.03 6.35
C TYR A 154 11.31 10.22 7.18
N THR A 155 11.46 10.73 8.40
CA THR A 155 10.33 11.06 9.28
C THR A 155 9.90 12.51 9.09
N ILE A 156 8.65 12.72 8.69
CA ILE A 156 8.05 14.04 8.45
C ILE A 156 6.82 14.26 9.35
N GLN A 157 6.60 15.50 9.79
CA GLN A 157 5.35 15.88 10.47
C GLN A 157 4.20 16.02 9.46
N LEU A 158 3.20 15.17 9.58
CA LEU A 158 2.02 15.16 8.72
C LEU A 158 0.73 15.46 9.50
N PRO A 159 -0.25 16.13 8.89
CA PRO A 159 -1.60 16.26 9.43
C PRO A 159 -2.18 14.90 9.86
N LYS A 160 -2.40 14.76 11.18
CA LYS A 160 -2.72 13.49 11.84
C LYS A 160 -3.99 12.87 11.28
N PHE A 161 -5.06 13.68 11.22
CA PHE A 161 -6.36 13.21 10.74
C PHE A 161 -6.29 12.68 9.30
N ALA A 162 -5.54 13.36 8.41
CA ALA A 162 -5.48 12.97 7.00
C ALA A 162 -4.66 11.69 6.80
N TYR A 163 -3.51 11.58 7.48
CA TYR A 163 -2.69 10.37 7.44
C TYR A 163 -3.46 9.14 7.94
N ARG A 164 -4.10 9.26 9.12
CA ARG A 164 -4.86 8.18 9.73
C ARG A 164 -6.11 7.80 8.93
N LEU A 165 -6.78 8.78 8.32
CA LEU A 165 -7.87 8.51 7.38
C LEU A 165 -7.38 7.71 6.17
N GLY A 166 -6.21 8.04 5.61
CA GLY A 166 -5.64 7.30 4.49
C GLY A 166 -5.41 5.82 4.80
N ARG A 167 -4.85 5.52 5.98
CA ARG A 167 -4.67 4.13 6.45
C ARG A 167 -5.97 3.37 6.59
N ALA A 168 -7.00 4.03 7.10
CA ALA A 168 -8.33 3.45 7.26
C ALA A 168 -9.00 3.19 5.90
N ILE A 169 -8.86 4.11 4.95
CA ILE A 169 -9.45 3.98 3.61
C ILE A 169 -8.76 2.87 2.80
N HIS A 170 -7.44 2.74 2.89
CA HIS A 170 -6.74 1.60 2.29
C HIS A 170 -7.32 0.27 2.79
N ALA A 171 -7.48 0.09 4.11
CA ALA A 171 -8.07 -1.15 4.65
C ALA A 171 -9.52 -1.39 4.17
N ILE A 172 -10.32 -0.32 3.98
CA ILE A 172 -11.64 -0.45 3.36
C ILE A 172 -11.52 -0.97 1.92
N GLU A 173 -10.61 -0.39 1.13
CA GLU A 173 -10.35 -0.78 -0.25
C GLU A 173 -9.86 -2.24 -0.35
N ASP A 174 -8.94 -2.64 0.52
CA ASP A 174 -8.44 -4.03 0.66
C ASP A 174 -9.54 -5.01 1.03
N GLY A 175 -10.47 -4.60 1.90
CA GLY A 175 -11.65 -5.41 2.19
C GLY A 175 -12.43 -5.79 0.93
N TYR A 176 -12.33 -5.01 -0.15
CA TYR A 176 -12.90 -5.32 -1.46
C TYR A 176 -11.94 -6.03 -2.42
N ALA A 177 -10.64 -6.18 -2.15
CA ALA A 177 -9.74 -6.99 -2.98
C ALA A 177 -9.51 -8.38 -2.37
N HIS A 178 -9.41 -8.47 -1.04
CA HIS A 178 -9.08 -9.67 -0.27
C HIS A 178 -10.30 -10.47 0.20
N ALA A 179 -11.43 -10.36 -0.51
CA ALA A 179 -12.63 -11.11 -0.21
C ALA A 179 -13.43 -11.48 -1.47
N MET A 180 -14.03 -12.66 -1.49
CA MET A 180 -15.13 -12.96 -2.41
C MET A 180 -16.36 -12.15 -1.99
N ARG A 181 -17.04 -11.54 -2.95
CA ARG A 181 -18.17 -10.64 -2.65
C ARG A 181 -19.35 -10.93 -3.54
N ASP A 182 -20.54 -10.65 -3.02
CA ASP A 182 -21.74 -10.64 -3.83
C ASP A 182 -21.68 -9.49 -4.85
N PRO A 183 -21.81 -9.76 -6.16
CA PRO A 183 -21.57 -8.74 -7.19
C PRO A 183 -22.62 -7.62 -7.19
N ASP A 184 -23.80 -7.86 -6.63
CA ASP A 184 -24.90 -6.89 -6.63
C ASP A 184 -24.89 -6.03 -5.36
N SER A 185 -24.83 -6.64 -4.19
CA SER A 185 -24.82 -5.94 -2.90
C SER A 185 -23.43 -5.45 -2.48
N GLY A 186 -22.37 -6.09 -2.97
CA GLY A 186 -21.01 -5.88 -2.50
C GLY A 186 -20.73 -6.54 -1.14
N ASP A 187 -21.67 -7.25 -0.53
CA ASP A 187 -21.47 -7.91 0.78
C ASP A 187 -20.40 -9.03 0.68
N VAL A 188 -19.63 -9.22 1.74
CA VAL A 188 -18.58 -10.26 1.85
C VAL A 188 -19.22 -11.63 1.87
N ARG A 189 -18.73 -12.54 1.02
CA ARG A 189 -19.05 -13.97 1.08
C ARG A 189 -18.00 -14.73 1.86
N HIS A 190 -16.73 -14.43 1.58
CA HIS A 190 -15.60 -15.13 2.18
C HIS A 190 -14.36 -14.24 2.15
N VAL A 191 -13.59 -14.22 3.23
CA VAL A 191 -12.30 -13.53 3.32
C VAL A 191 -11.20 -14.48 2.89
N LEU A 192 -10.31 -14.02 2.02
CA LEU A 192 -9.24 -14.85 1.45
C LEU A 192 -8.11 -15.09 2.46
N ASN A 193 -7.25 -16.06 2.17
CA ASN A 193 -6.05 -16.40 2.94
C ASN A 193 -4.77 -16.07 2.18
N TRP A 194 -3.80 -15.46 2.87
CA TRP A 194 -2.47 -15.20 2.30
C TRP A 194 -1.39 -16.08 2.92
N ILE A 195 -1.27 -15.99 4.24
CA ILE A 195 -0.07 -16.40 4.97
C ILE A 195 0.21 -17.90 4.87
N GLU A 196 -0.82 -18.74 4.95
CA GLU A 196 -0.66 -20.19 4.83
C GLU A 196 -0.51 -20.61 3.38
N ALA A 197 -1.31 -20.02 2.49
CA ALA A 197 -1.30 -20.32 1.06
C ALA A 197 0.05 -20.01 0.39
N TYR A 198 0.70 -18.90 0.77
CA TYR A 198 1.93 -18.41 0.12
C TYR A 198 3.18 -18.51 1.00
N GLY A 199 3.04 -18.59 2.33
CA GLY A 199 4.15 -18.73 3.27
C GLY A 199 4.77 -20.14 3.33
N GLY A 200 4.38 -21.05 2.44
CA GLY A 200 4.95 -22.40 2.35
C GLY A 200 4.54 -23.33 3.49
N ARG A 201 3.36 -23.12 4.07
CA ARG A 201 2.84 -23.87 5.22
C ARG A 201 1.88 -24.97 4.76
N ASN A 202 1.44 -25.82 5.69
CA ASN A 202 0.45 -26.88 5.45
C ASN A 202 -0.94 -26.28 5.18
N TYR A 203 -1.08 -25.60 4.04
CA TYR A 203 -2.31 -24.97 3.59
C TYR A 203 -3.40 -26.03 3.36
N ASP A 204 -4.54 -25.83 4.01
CA ASP A 204 -5.75 -26.64 3.90
C ASP A 204 -6.93 -25.70 3.72
N GLU A 205 -7.45 -25.58 2.49
CA GLU A 205 -8.54 -24.66 2.15
C GLU A 205 -9.79 -24.81 3.03
N ALA A 206 -10.10 -26.03 3.50
CA ALA A 206 -11.26 -26.25 4.36
C ALA A 206 -11.08 -25.62 5.75
N ARG A 207 -9.82 -25.52 6.21
CA ARG A 207 -9.44 -24.86 7.47
C ARG A 207 -9.12 -23.39 7.23
N ASP A 208 -8.22 -23.08 6.31
CA ASP A 208 -7.59 -21.77 6.15
C ASP A 208 -8.45 -20.79 5.34
N GLY A 209 -9.43 -21.29 4.58
CA GLY A 209 -10.18 -20.51 3.59
C GLY A 209 -9.51 -20.50 2.22
N TYR A 210 -10.18 -19.96 1.21
CA TYR A 210 -9.69 -19.87 -0.17
C TYR A 210 -8.45 -18.99 -0.28
N PRO A 211 -7.44 -19.32 -1.12
CA PRO A 211 -6.23 -18.51 -1.17
C PRO A 211 -6.50 -17.16 -1.82
N HIS A 212 -5.63 -16.18 -1.55
CA HIS A 212 -5.63 -14.90 -2.24
C HIS A 212 -5.63 -15.09 -3.75
N LEU A 213 -6.32 -14.18 -4.44
CA LEU A 213 -6.42 -14.15 -5.88
C LEU A 213 -5.81 -12.84 -6.37
N SER A 214 -4.55 -12.89 -6.79
CA SER A 214 -3.80 -11.74 -7.31
C SER A 214 -4.46 -11.03 -8.49
N VAL A 215 -5.46 -11.65 -9.11
CA VAL A 215 -6.23 -11.04 -10.19
C VAL A 215 -7.27 -10.03 -9.69
N LEU A 216 -7.69 -10.13 -8.42
CA LEU A 216 -8.62 -9.19 -7.79
C LEU A 216 -7.95 -7.86 -7.45
N ASP A 217 -6.62 -7.85 -7.43
CA ASP A 217 -5.76 -6.71 -7.18
C ASP A 217 -5.69 -5.75 -8.38
N ASP A 218 -5.94 -6.25 -9.60
CA ASP A 218 -5.88 -5.47 -10.83
C ASP A 218 -7.15 -4.64 -11.01
N CYS A 219 -7.09 -3.35 -10.69
CA CYS A 219 -8.23 -2.45 -10.90
C CYS A 219 -8.34 -1.85 -12.30
N ARG A 220 -7.52 -2.30 -13.25
CA ARG A 220 -7.65 -1.94 -14.66
C ARG A 220 -8.39 -2.99 -15.46
N ARG A 221 -8.70 -4.15 -14.88
CA ARG A 221 -9.56 -5.11 -15.58
C ARG A 221 -10.92 -4.50 -15.87
N THR A 222 -11.40 -4.81 -17.06
CA THR A 222 -12.64 -4.25 -17.62
C THR A 222 -13.77 -5.27 -17.65
N ASP A 223 -13.55 -6.46 -17.08
CA ASP A 223 -14.61 -7.44 -16.93
C ASP A 223 -15.66 -6.94 -15.93
N THR A 224 -16.90 -7.43 -16.09
CA THR A 224 -18.04 -6.91 -15.33
C THR A 224 -17.92 -7.17 -13.83
N VAL A 225 -17.24 -8.25 -13.40
CA VAL A 225 -17.09 -8.57 -11.97
C VAL A 225 -16.13 -7.58 -11.33
N GLN A 226 -14.95 -7.39 -11.94
CA GLN A 226 -13.94 -6.48 -11.41
C GLN A 226 -14.43 -5.02 -11.45
N VAL A 227 -15.09 -4.58 -12.53
CA VAL A 227 -15.65 -3.22 -12.60
C VAL A 227 -16.65 -2.96 -11.48
N ARG A 228 -17.53 -3.91 -11.16
CA ARG A 228 -18.47 -3.76 -10.03
C ARG A 228 -17.76 -3.76 -8.69
N ARG A 229 -16.73 -4.60 -8.52
CA ARG A 229 -15.91 -4.64 -7.29
C ARG A 229 -15.26 -3.28 -7.02
N ILE A 230 -14.64 -2.67 -8.04
CA ILE A 230 -14.04 -1.32 -7.96
C ILE A 230 -15.11 -0.28 -7.62
N GLN A 231 -16.30 -0.37 -8.22
CA GLN A 231 -17.43 0.53 -7.92
C GLN A 231 -17.87 0.41 -6.46
N HIS A 232 -17.98 -0.81 -5.93
CA HIS A 232 -18.31 -1.05 -4.53
C HIS A 232 -17.21 -0.56 -3.59
N ALA A 233 -15.94 -0.79 -3.91
CA ALA A 233 -14.80 -0.28 -3.15
C ALA A 233 -14.83 1.25 -3.04
N ARG A 234 -15.02 1.92 -4.18
CA ARG A 234 -15.20 3.38 -4.24
C ARG A 234 -16.39 3.84 -3.41
N ALA A 235 -17.53 3.15 -3.49
CA ALA A 235 -18.73 3.49 -2.74
C ALA A 235 -18.52 3.34 -1.22
N GLY A 236 -17.86 2.26 -0.78
CA GLY A 236 -17.50 2.03 0.62
C GLY A 236 -16.57 3.12 1.16
N ALA A 237 -15.48 3.42 0.44
CA ALA A 237 -14.58 4.52 0.79
C ALA A 237 -15.31 5.88 0.83
N THR A 238 -16.17 6.15 -0.16
CA THR A 238 -16.99 7.38 -0.21
C THR A 238 -17.90 7.49 1.01
N ALA A 239 -18.52 6.39 1.44
CA ALA A 239 -19.41 6.36 2.59
C ALA A 239 -18.65 6.70 3.89
N VAL A 240 -17.42 6.19 4.06
CA VAL A 240 -16.57 6.53 5.21
C VAL A 240 -16.16 8.01 5.18
N PHE A 241 -15.69 8.52 4.03
CA PHE A 241 -15.39 9.95 3.88
C PHE A 241 -16.61 10.82 4.20
N ALA A 242 -17.78 10.48 3.66
CA ALA A 242 -19.02 11.21 3.90
C ALA A 242 -19.45 11.16 5.38
N ALA A 243 -19.31 10.00 6.04
CA ALA A 243 -19.64 9.85 7.45
C ALA A 243 -18.77 10.74 8.36
N VAL A 244 -17.46 10.82 8.06
CA VAL A 244 -16.51 11.74 8.73
C VAL A 244 -16.86 13.21 8.42
N ALA A 245 -17.10 13.52 7.15
CA ALA A 245 -17.38 14.87 6.64
C ALA A 245 -18.67 15.49 7.20
N THR A 246 -19.66 14.66 7.48
CA THR A 246 -21.00 15.09 7.88
C THR A 246 -20.95 15.88 9.18
N GLN A 247 -21.45 17.11 9.13
CA GLN A 247 -21.55 18.03 10.27
C GLN A 247 -22.71 17.65 11.20
N GLY A 248 -22.59 17.98 12.48
CA GLY A 248 -23.58 17.67 13.52
C GLY A 248 -23.24 16.42 14.32
N GLY A 249 -23.95 16.25 15.45
CA GLY A 249 -23.69 15.21 16.45
C GLY A 249 -23.80 13.78 15.92
N GLY A 250 -23.11 12.83 16.55
CA GLY A 250 -23.18 11.40 16.27
C GLY A 250 -22.19 10.93 15.19
N ARG A 251 -21.04 11.60 15.04
CA ARG A 251 -20.03 11.25 14.03
C ARG A 251 -19.58 9.79 14.18
N ARG A 252 -19.21 9.39 15.40
CA ARG A 252 -18.80 8.01 15.72
C ARG A 252 -19.78 6.97 15.18
N MET A 253 -21.07 7.08 15.53
CA MET A 253 -22.09 6.12 15.12
C MET A 253 -22.26 6.05 13.60
N ARG A 254 -22.18 7.19 12.89
CA ARG A 254 -22.24 7.20 11.42
C ARG A 254 -21.04 6.52 10.79
N VAL A 255 -19.84 6.80 11.31
CA VAL A 255 -18.59 6.23 10.82
C VAL A 255 -18.55 4.72 11.08
N GLU A 256 -18.86 4.29 12.30
CA GLU A 256 -18.96 2.87 12.65
C GLU A 256 -19.96 2.15 11.74
N LYS A 257 -21.13 2.75 11.50
CA LYS A 257 -22.10 2.19 10.54
C LYS A 257 -21.55 2.09 9.11
N ALA A 258 -20.85 3.11 8.61
CA ALA A 258 -20.30 3.07 7.25
C ALA A 258 -19.25 1.96 7.09
N VAL A 259 -18.42 1.75 8.12
CA VAL A 259 -17.44 0.65 8.17
C VAL A 259 -18.17 -0.70 8.26
N ASP A 260 -19.19 -0.81 9.12
CA ASP A 260 -19.99 -2.05 9.27
C ASP A 260 -20.68 -2.44 7.96
N ASP A 261 -21.22 -1.47 7.23
CA ASP A 261 -21.87 -1.70 5.94
C ASP A 261 -20.85 -2.17 4.89
N ALA A 262 -19.62 -1.63 4.87
CA ALA A 262 -18.57 -2.03 3.92
C ALA A 262 -18.02 -3.45 4.17
N LEU A 263 -18.08 -3.92 5.42
CA LEU A 263 -17.55 -5.22 5.87
C LEU A 263 -18.65 -6.26 6.12
N LYS A 264 -19.88 -6.00 5.67
CA LYS A 264 -21.03 -6.85 5.95
C LYS A 264 -20.85 -8.26 5.38
N LEU A 265 -20.93 -9.29 6.24
CA LEU A 265 -20.77 -10.70 5.89
C LEU A 265 -22.12 -11.38 5.55
N ILE A 266 -22.12 -12.15 4.47
CA ILE A 266 -23.14 -13.15 4.14
C ILE A 266 -22.78 -14.43 4.88
N PRO A 267 -23.60 -14.91 5.83
CA PRO A 267 -23.25 -16.07 6.63
C PRO A 267 -23.34 -17.36 5.83
N ASN A 268 -22.55 -18.36 6.24
CA ASN A 268 -22.58 -19.74 5.73
C ASN A 268 -22.17 -19.91 4.25
N CYS A 269 -21.30 -19.06 3.72
CA CYS A 269 -20.61 -19.33 2.45
C CYS A 269 -19.38 -20.19 2.73
N THR A 270 -19.37 -21.42 2.22
CA THR A 270 -18.38 -22.46 2.52
C THR A 270 -17.88 -23.13 1.24
N PRO A 271 -16.79 -23.93 1.29
CA PRO A 271 -16.38 -24.74 0.15
C PRO A 271 -17.51 -25.64 -0.40
N GLU A 272 -18.37 -26.20 0.45
CA GLU A 272 -19.46 -27.11 0.05
C GLU A 272 -20.57 -26.45 -0.77
N ASN A 273 -20.67 -25.12 -0.74
CA ASN A 273 -21.63 -24.36 -1.54
C ASN A 273 -20.95 -23.36 -2.48
N ASP A 274 -19.70 -23.66 -2.86
CA ASP A 274 -18.89 -22.84 -3.76
C ASP A 274 -18.82 -21.38 -3.27
N TYR A 275 -18.69 -21.20 -1.95
CA TYR A 275 -18.70 -19.91 -1.26
C TYR A 275 -19.89 -19.05 -1.68
N CYS A 276 -21.09 -19.66 -1.60
CA CYS A 276 -22.35 -19.12 -2.10
C CYS A 276 -22.40 -18.89 -3.63
N ASN A 277 -21.72 -19.73 -4.42
CA ASN A 277 -21.49 -19.57 -5.87
C ASN A 277 -20.73 -18.26 -6.19
N ALA A 278 -19.61 -18.04 -5.50
CA ALA A 278 -18.74 -16.90 -5.72
C ALA A 278 -18.20 -16.89 -7.18
N PRO A 279 -18.42 -15.83 -7.97
CA PRO A 279 -17.91 -15.77 -9.35
C PRO A 279 -16.37 -15.82 -9.43
N GLU A 280 -15.68 -15.44 -8.35
CA GLU A 280 -14.22 -15.44 -8.24
C GLU A 280 -13.62 -16.85 -8.32
N LEU A 281 -14.41 -17.91 -8.10
CA LEU A 281 -13.95 -19.30 -8.29
C LEU A 281 -13.57 -19.64 -9.73
N ALA A 282 -14.01 -18.83 -10.70
CA ALA A 282 -13.60 -18.96 -12.10
C ALA A 282 -12.18 -18.43 -12.35
N GLU A 283 -11.62 -17.67 -11.41
CA GLU A 283 -10.27 -17.11 -11.54
C GLU A 283 -9.20 -18.15 -11.18
N PRO A 284 -8.04 -18.12 -11.85
CA PRO A 284 -6.97 -19.06 -11.55
C PRO A 284 -6.38 -18.82 -10.15
N LYS A 285 -6.31 -19.89 -9.34
CA LYS A 285 -5.46 -19.90 -8.15
C LYS A 285 -4.01 -19.81 -8.59
N ASP A 286 -3.30 -18.75 -8.22
CA ASP A 286 -1.88 -18.62 -8.55
C ASP A 286 -1.02 -18.97 -7.33
N PHE A 287 -0.88 -20.26 -7.02
CA PHE A 287 0.04 -20.74 -5.98
C PHE A 287 1.51 -20.67 -6.41
N ARG A 288 1.84 -20.02 -7.53
CA ARG A 288 3.24 -19.84 -7.90
C ARG A 288 3.87 -18.92 -6.87
N GLY A 289 4.61 -19.53 -5.96
CA GLY A 289 5.28 -18.85 -4.87
C GLY A 289 6.18 -17.72 -5.37
N PHE A 290 6.64 -16.94 -4.39
CA PHE A 290 7.54 -15.79 -4.51
C PHE A 290 8.94 -16.07 -5.06
N GLY A 291 9.03 -16.92 -6.09
CA GLY A 291 10.26 -17.28 -6.75
C GLY A 291 10.26 -16.82 -8.20
N CYS A 292 11.39 -16.26 -8.64
CA CYS A 292 11.84 -16.58 -9.98
C CYS A 292 12.03 -18.10 -10.04
N ASP A 293 11.00 -18.85 -10.43
CA ASP A 293 11.18 -20.24 -10.79
C ASP A 293 12.01 -20.24 -12.09
N ALA A 294 13.33 -20.22 -11.93
CA ALA A 294 14.30 -20.50 -12.97
C ALA A 294 14.32 -22.01 -13.28
N THR A 295 13.27 -22.75 -12.94
CA THR A 295 13.03 -24.13 -13.34
C THR A 295 12.47 -24.15 -14.76
N GLY A 296 13.35 -23.76 -15.70
CA GLY A 296 13.56 -24.51 -16.94
C GLY A 296 12.46 -24.48 -18.00
N SER A 297 12.27 -23.34 -18.67
CA SER A 297 12.11 -23.38 -20.13
C SER A 297 13.46 -22.98 -20.75
N PRO A 298 14.01 -23.73 -21.73
CA PRO A 298 15.28 -23.39 -22.38
C PRO A 298 15.26 -21.98 -23.04
N ALA A 299 14.07 -21.44 -23.32
CA ALA A 299 13.89 -20.08 -23.80
C ALA A 299 14.28 -19.00 -22.77
N SER A 300 14.01 -19.23 -21.48
CA SER A 300 14.30 -18.28 -20.40
C SER A 300 15.80 -18.15 -20.16
N LEU A 301 16.52 -19.28 -20.20
CA LEU A 301 17.98 -19.31 -20.08
C LEU A 301 18.65 -18.60 -21.26
N ALA A 302 18.13 -18.80 -22.48
CA ALA A 302 18.63 -18.14 -23.68
C ALA A 302 18.43 -16.61 -23.60
N PHE A 303 17.32 -16.13 -23.04
CA PHE A 303 17.07 -14.69 -22.88
C PHE A 303 18.01 -14.05 -21.86
N VAL A 304 18.22 -14.69 -20.70
CA VAL A 304 19.16 -14.21 -19.68
C VAL A 304 20.60 -14.22 -20.21
N LEU A 305 21.01 -15.28 -20.92
CA LEU A 305 22.32 -15.36 -21.56
C LEU A 305 22.48 -14.30 -22.67
N ALA A 306 21.43 -14.01 -23.44
CA ALA A 306 21.45 -12.95 -24.45
C ALA A 306 21.63 -11.56 -23.83
N ILE A 307 20.94 -11.27 -22.71
CA ILE A 307 21.11 -10.02 -21.96
C ILE A 307 22.53 -9.91 -21.39
N LEU A 308 23.05 -10.97 -20.77
CA LEU A 308 24.43 -11.02 -20.28
C LEU A 308 25.46 -10.82 -21.41
N ALA A 309 25.23 -11.42 -22.58
CA ALA A 309 26.08 -11.24 -23.76
C ALA A 309 26.02 -9.80 -24.31
N LEU A 310 24.85 -9.16 -24.27
CA LEU A 310 24.67 -7.75 -24.67
C LEU A 310 25.32 -6.79 -23.68
N VAL A 311 25.20 -7.03 -22.37
CA VAL A 311 25.82 -6.21 -21.31
C VAL A 311 27.34 -6.35 -21.33
N THR A 312 27.87 -7.55 -21.52
CA THR A 312 29.32 -7.77 -21.65
C THR A 312 29.88 -7.19 -22.94
N ARG A 313 29.16 -7.27 -24.07
CA ARG A 313 29.54 -6.56 -25.32
C ARG A 313 29.56 -5.05 -25.15
N ARG A 314 28.58 -4.46 -24.46
CA ARG A 314 28.54 -3.01 -24.21
C ARG A 314 29.67 -2.56 -23.28
N ARG A 315 30.00 -3.33 -22.24
CA ARG A 315 31.16 -3.04 -21.38
C ARG A 315 32.49 -3.14 -22.12
N ALA A 316 32.64 -4.12 -23.02
CA ALA A 316 33.84 -4.22 -23.86
C ALA A 316 34.02 -3.03 -24.81
N ILE A 317 32.93 -2.49 -25.36
CA ILE A 317 32.95 -1.30 -26.23
C ILE A 317 33.29 -0.03 -25.44
N VAL A 318 32.73 0.14 -24.24
CA VAL A 318 33.01 1.30 -23.36
C VAL A 318 34.46 1.28 -22.86
N VAL A 319 35.01 0.10 -22.51
CA VAL A 319 36.41 -0.04 -22.10
C VAL A 319 37.37 0.19 -23.28
N ALA A 320 37.02 -0.27 -24.49
CA ALA A 320 37.82 0.01 -25.69
C ALA A 320 37.83 1.50 -26.09
N LEU A 321 36.70 2.21 -25.93
CA LEU A 321 36.64 3.66 -26.16
C LEU A 321 37.38 4.47 -25.08
N ALA A 322 37.39 4.02 -23.83
CA ALA A 322 38.16 4.65 -22.75
C ALA A 322 39.69 4.51 -22.93
N LEU A 323 40.15 3.45 -23.61
CA LEU A 323 41.58 3.21 -23.86
C LEU A 323 42.12 3.95 -25.10
N VAL A 324 41.27 4.41 -26.02
CA VAL A 324 41.70 5.17 -27.21
C VAL A 324 41.61 6.69 -26.99
N ALA A 325 40.87 7.15 -25.98
CA ALA A 325 40.69 8.57 -25.66
C ALA A 325 41.63 9.12 -24.55
N ALA A 326 42.73 8.43 -24.24
CA ALA A 326 43.80 8.96 -23.38
C ALA A 326 45.14 8.90 -24.13
N PRO A 327 45.56 10.00 -24.75
CA PRO A 327 46.31 11.00 -23.98
C PRO A 327 45.89 12.46 -24.29
N LEU A 328 46.34 13.39 -23.43
CA LEU A 328 46.10 14.84 -23.42
C LEU A 328 44.92 15.30 -22.55
N LEU A 329 45.06 15.14 -21.23
CA LEU A 329 44.77 16.19 -20.23
C LEU A 329 45.11 15.65 -18.84
N ALA A 330 46.41 15.40 -18.61
CA ALA A 330 46.93 15.29 -17.26
C ALA A 330 47.28 16.71 -16.78
N TYR A 331 46.28 17.44 -16.31
CA TYR A 331 46.52 18.56 -15.40
C TYR A 331 46.53 17.97 -13.98
N ALA A 332 47.72 17.89 -13.39
CA ALA A 332 47.88 17.59 -11.98
C ALA A 332 47.24 18.76 -11.19
N GLN A 333 46.20 18.47 -10.41
CA GLN A 333 45.79 19.34 -9.32
C GLN A 333 46.71 19.04 -8.13
N ASP A 334 47.46 20.03 -7.69
CA ASP A 334 48.18 19.95 -6.42
C ASP A 334 47.19 19.68 -5.27
N PRO A 335 47.54 18.82 -4.30
CA PRO A 335 46.71 18.57 -3.15
C PRO A 335 46.54 19.85 -2.32
N ALA A 336 45.32 20.10 -1.87
CA ALA A 336 45.02 21.22 -0.99
C ALA A 336 45.88 21.17 0.29
N PRO A 337 46.41 22.31 0.76
CA PRO A 337 47.21 22.36 1.98
C PRO A 337 46.37 21.94 3.19
N ALA A 338 47.00 21.15 4.07
CA ALA A 338 46.38 20.66 5.29
C ALA A 338 45.90 21.81 6.19
N PRO A 339 44.73 21.66 6.87
CA PRO A 339 44.22 22.68 7.78
C PRO A 339 45.19 22.91 8.95
N ALA A 340 45.38 24.18 9.31
CA ALA A 340 46.23 24.58 10.42
C ALA A 340 45.68 24.04 11.76
N PRO A 341 46.56 23.61 12.69
CA PRO A 341 46.15 23.14 14.00
C PRO A 341 45.48 24.25 14.83
N ALA A 342 44.47 23.86 15.60
CA ALA A 342 43.71 24.75 16.47
C ALA A 342 44.61 25.36 17.58
N PRO A 343 44.40 26.64 17.94
CA PRO A 343 45.17 27.28 19.00
C PRO A 343 44.88 26.68 20.37
N THR A 344 45.94 26.45 21.13
CA THR A 344 45.90 25.94 22.51
C THR A 344 45.19 26.93 23.44
N PRO A 345 44.28 26.48 24.31
CA PRO A 345 43.64 27.37 25.27
C PRO A 345 44.65 27.96 26.26
N ALA A 346 44.52 29.25 26.54
CA ALA A 346 45.33 29.96 27.51
C ALA A 346 45.03 29.46 28.94
N PRO A 347 46.03 29.39 29.83
CA PRO A 347 45.82 29.05 31.23
C PRO A 347 45.03 30.15 31.94
N THR A 348 43.97 29.75 32.65
CA THR A 348 43.18 30.62 33.53
C THR A 348 43.96 31.01 34.78
N PRO A 349 43.83 32.27 35.26
CA PRO A 349 44.44 32.75 36.50
C PRO A 349 43.82 32.18 37.77
#